data_AF-A0A524I7J9-F1
#
_entry.id   AF-A0A524I7J9-F1
#
_cell.length_a   1.000
_cell.length_b   1.000
_cell.length_c   1.000
_cell.angle_alpha   90.00
_cell.angle_beta   90.00
_cell.angle_gamma   90.00
#
_symmetry.space_group_name_H-M   'P 1'
#
loop_
_entity.id
_entity.type
_entity.pdbx_description
1 polymer ?
#
loop_
_entity_poly.entity_id
_entity_poly.type
_entity_poly.pdbx_seq_one_letter_code
_entity_poly.pdbx_strand_id
1 'polypeptide(L)' 'VSSRQGAEGGYKLAKPPGDIHLAEIIRLMDGPLAPADSVSTYFYQSTPIEKNDKLVAILRDIRNYISDKLEKTSLSDLF' A
#
# COMPACT_ATOMS: atom_id res chain seq x y z
N VAL A 1 -0.09 -3.60 -15.08
CA VAL A 1 0.82 -4.29 -16.03
C VAL A 1 0.15 -4.42 -17.38
N SER A 2 0.92 -4.45 -18.48
CA SER A 2 0.43 -4.83 -19.81
C SER A 2 0.98 -6.23 -20.14
N SER A 3 0.10 -7.17 -20.48
CA SER A 3 0.45 -8.56 -20.77
C SER A 3 0.23 -8.84 -22.25
N ARG A 4 1.20 -9.50 -22.90
CA ARG A 4 1.09 -10.00 -24.27
C ARG A 4 1.26 -11.51 -24.27
N GLN A 5 0.31 -12.23 -24.87
CA GLN A 5 0.38 -13.68 -25.05
C GLN A 5 1.15 -14.05 -26.32
N GLY A 6 1.68 -15.29 -26.37
CA GLY A 6 2.44 -15.85 -27.49
C GLY A 6 3.88 -16.22 -27.12
N ALA A 7 4.62 -16.81 -28.08
CA ALA A 7 6.01 -17.25 -27.86
C ALA A 7 6.96 -16.10 -27.51
N GLU A 8 6.69 -14.89 -28.03
CA GLU A 8 7.36 -13.64 -27.64
C GLU A 8 6.52 -12.79 -26.68
N GLY A 9 5.65 -13.46 -25.91
CA GLY A 9 4.84 -12.84 -24.88
C GLY A 9 5.67 -12.36 -23.69
N GLY A 10 5.02 -11.65 -22.78
CA GLY A 10 5.66 -11.13 -21.58
C GLY A 10 4.88 -10.00 -20.94
N TYR A 11 5.45 -9.46 -19.86
CA TYR A 11 4.88 -8.35 -19.11
C TYR A 11 5.71 -7.09 -19.32
N LYS A 12 5.02 -5.97 -19.52
CA LYS A 12 5.59 -4.63 -19.50
C LYS A 12 4.87 -3.80 -18.45
N LEU A 13 5.55 -2.78 -17.93
CA LEU A 13 4.90 -1.78 -17.09
C LEU A 13 3.78 -1.12 -17.89
N ALA A 14 2.62 -0.93 -17.26
CA ALA A 14 1.47 -0.27 -17.89
C ALA A 14 1.60 1.27 -17.89
N LYS A 15 2.51 1.80 -17.07
CA LYS A 15 2.79 3.22 -16.86
C LYS A 15 4.32 3.39 -16.71
N PRO A 16 4.87 4.60 -16.90
CA PRO A 16 6.25 4.90 -16.52
C PRO A 16 6.53 4.54 -15.05
N PRO A 17 7.74 4.07 -14.68
CA PRO A 17 8.05 3.67 -13.31
C PRO A 17 7.95 4.82 -12.30
N GLY A 18 8.14 6.07 -12.73
CA GLY A 18 7.94 7.26 -11.89
C GLY A 18 6.48 7.52 -11.50
N ASP A 19 5.52 6.97 -12.25
CA ASP A 19 4.08 7.12 -12.00
C ASP A 19 3.50 5.93 -11.21
N ILE A 20 4.35 4.99 -10.78
CA ILE A 20 3.95 3.80 -10.05
C ILE A 20 4.49 3.93 -8.61
N HIS A 21 3.62 4.27 -7.67
CA HIS A 21 4.01 4.42 -6.26
C HIS A 21 3.95 3.09 -5.50
N LEU A 22 4.88 2.89 -4.56
CA LEU A 22 4.95 1.65 -3.77
C LEU A 22 3.67 1.39 -2.96
N ALA A 23 3.00 2.45 -2.51
CA ALA A 23 1.70 2.33 -1.84
C ALA A 23 0.63 1.68 -2.74
N GLU A 24 0.62 1.96 -4.05
CA GLU A 24 -0.29 1.33 -5.02
C GLU A 24 0.01 -0.18 -5.13
N ILE A 25 1.29 -0.54 -5.24
CA ILE A 25 1.74 -1.93 -5.38
C ILE A 25 1.36 -2.75 -4.14
N ILE A 26 1.71 -2.28 -2.95
CA ILE A 26 1.46 -3.00 -1.70
C ILE A 26 -0.04 -3.12 -1.45
N ARG A 27 -0.83 -2.07 -1.72
CA ARG A 27 -2.30 -2.15 -1.60
C ARG A 27 -2.92 -3.18 -2.51
N LEU A 28 -2.36 -3.36 -3.71
CA LEU A 28 -2.85 -4.35 -4.67
C LEU A 28 -2.46 -5.79 -4.27
N MET A 29 -1.30 -5.98 -3.65
CA MET A 29 -0.76 -7.31 -3.31
C MET A 29 -1.15 -7.76 -1.91
N ASP A 30 -0.87 -6.93 -0.90
CA ASP A 30 -0.96 -7.28 0.53
C ASP A 30 -2.19 -6.64 1.20
N GLY A 31 -2.79 -5.64 0.56
CA GLY A 31 -3.99 -4.96 1.06
C GLY A 31 -3.71 -3.70 1.88
N PRO A 32 -4.54 -3.38 2.91
CA PRO A 32 -4.44 -2.12 3.61
C PRO A 32 -3.06 -1.88 4.24
N LEU A 33 -2.53 -0.66 4.15
CA LEU A 33 -1.28 -0.27 4.82
C LEU A 33 -1.41 -0.13 6.34
N ALA A 34 -2.59 -0.39 6.87
CA ALA A 34 -2.91 -0.21 8.27
C ALA A 34 -2.54 -1.46 9.06
N PRO A 35 -1.85 -1.33 10.21
CA PRO A 35 -1.43 -2.46 11.02
C PRO A 35 -2.59 -3.15 11.77
N ALA A 36 -3.77 -2.52 11.79
CA ALA A 36 -5.02 -3.13 12.24
C ALA A 36 -6.20 -2.51 11.47
N ASP A 37 -7.25 -3.29 11.25
CA ASP A 37 -8.40 -2.84 10.45
C ASP A 37 -9.07 -1.62 11.05
N SER A 38 -9.16 -1.52 12.39
CA SER A 38 -9.78 -0.38 13.08
C SER A 38 -9.00 0.94 12.94
N VAL A 39 -7.75 0.88 12.46
CA VAL A 39 -6.95 2.08 12.14
C VAL A 39 -6.78 2.28 10.63
N SER A 40 -7.48 1.51 9.79
CA SER A 40 -7.46 1.68 8.34
C SER A 40 -8.26 2.90 7.89
N THR A 41 -7.79 3.58 6.83
CA THR A 41 -8.54 4.69 6.21
C THR A 41 -9.68 4.16 5.35
N TYR A 42 -9.42 3.08 4.61
CA TYR A 42 -10.30 2.62 3.53
C TYR A 42 -11.01 1.30 3.85
N PHE A 43 -10.49 0.54 4.81
CA PHE A 43 -10.96 -0.81 5.13
C PHE A 43 -11.23 -0.94 6.63
N TYR A 44 -11.88 0.06 7.21
CA TYR A 44 -12.20 0.04 8.63
C TYR A 44 -13.06 -1.19 8.99
N GLN A 45 -12.61 -1.94 10.00
CA GLN A 45 -13.40 -2.95 10.68
C GLN A 45 -13.16 -2.85 12.18
N SER A 46 -14.18 -3.16 12.97
CA SER A 46 -14.04 -3.09 14.42
C SER A 46 -13.11 -4.20 14.91
N THR A 47 -12.21 -3.86 15.83
CA THR A 47 -11.27 -4.82 16.41
C THR A 47 -11.17 -4.63 17.93
N PRO A 48 -10.76 -5.66 18.71
CA PRO A 48 -10.57 -5.51 20.15
C PRO A 48 -9.56 -4.42 20.56
N ILE A 49 -8.67 -4.02 19.65
CA ILE A 49 -7.65 -2.97 19.86
C ILE A 49 -8.31 -1.62 20.18
N GLU A 50 -9.50 -1.36 19.66
CA GLU A 50 -10.24 -0.10 19.88
C GLU A 50 -10.58 0.18 21.34
N LYS A 51 -10.51 -0.84 22.20
CA LYS A 51 -10.69 -0.68 23.65
C LYS A 51 -9.53 0.07 24.31
N ASN A 52 -8.43 0.32 23.60
CA ASN A 52 -7.26 1.04 24.10
C ASN A 52 -6.93 2.23 23.18
N ASP A 53 -7.44 3.40 23.53
CA ASP A 53 -7.26 4.64 22.76
C ASP A 53 -5.79 5.00 22.50
N LYS A 54 -4.90 4.74 23.49
CA LYS A 54 -3.46 5.03 23.34
C LYS A 54 -2.82 4.14 22.28
N LEU A 55 -3.19 2.85 22.28
CA LEU A 55 -2.72 1.91 21.27
C LEU A 55 -3.25 2.28 19.88
N VAL A 56 -4.54 2.63 19.78
CA VAL A 56 -5.14 3.12 18.53
C VAL A 56 -4.39 4.33 17.98
N ALA A 57 -4.06 5.32 18.82
CA ALA A 57 -3.32 6.50 18.41
C ALA A 57 -1.94 6.13 17.81
N ILE A 58 -1.16 5.30 18.51
CA ILE A 58 0.15 4.84 18.02
C ILE A 58 0.02 4.10 16.69
N LEU A 59 -0.96 3.21 16.55
CA LEU A 59 -1.17 2.45 15.32
C LEU A 59 -1.63 3.34 14.16
N ARG A 60 -2.40 4.40 14.43
CA ARG A 60 -2.76 5.43 13.44
C ARG A 60 -1.53 6.20 12.98
N ASP A 61 -0.63 6.56 13.88
CA ASP A 61 0.61 7.27 13.56
C ASP A 61 1.52 6.41 12.68
N ILE A 62 1.68 5.12 13.03
CA ILE A 62 2.42 4.15 12.21
C ILE A 62 1.81 4.04 10.80
N ARG A 63 0.48 3.89 10.71
CA ARG A 63 -0.24 3.84 9.42
C ARG A 63 0.00 5.08 8.58
N ASN A 64 -0.01 6.27 9.20
CA ASN A 64 0.23 7.54 8.51
C ASN A 64 1.66 7.63 8.00
N TYR A 65 2.65 7.29 8.84
CA TYR A 65 4.05 7.30 8.47
C TYR A 65 4.35 6.35 7.29
N ILE A 66 3.85 5.11 7.36
CA ILE A 66 4.02 4.12 6.30
C ILE A 66 3.34 4.60 5.01
N SER A 67 2.10 5.11 5.11
CA SER A 67 1.38 5.61 3.94
C SER A 67 2.11 6.77 3.28
N ASP A 68 2.53 7.78 4.05
CA ASP A 68 3.24 8.95 3.51
C ASP A 68 4.56 8.55 2.83
N LYS A 69 5.33 7.65 3.46
CA LYS A 69 6.59 7.17 2.90
C LYS A 69 6.38 6.42 1.58
N LEU A 70 5.41 5.51 1.54
CA LEU A 70 5.16 4.66 0.37
C LEU A 70 4.44 5.40 -0.76
N GLU A 71 3.63 6.40 -0.44
CA GLU A 71 2.97 7.25 -1.45
C GLU A 71 3.95 8.20 -2.13
N LYS A 72 5.05 8.57 -1.45
CA LYS A 72 6.12 9.40 -2.03
C LYS A 72 7.27 8.63 -2.64
N THR A 73 7.25 7.30 -2.57
CA THR A 73 8.29 6.45 -3.17
C THR A 73 7.73 5.81 -4.43
N SER A 74 8.32 6.13 -5.57
CA SER A 74 8.00 5.57 -6.89
C SER A 74 8.83 4.31 -7.18
N LEU A 75 8.40 3.51 -8.15
CA LEU A 75 9.15 2.35 -8.61
C LEU A 75 10.50 2.74 -9.22
N SER A 76 10.61 3.94 -9.80
CA SER A 76 11.91 4.45 -10.28
C SER A 76 12.89 4.78 -9.17
N ASP A 77 12.43 5.07 -7.94
CA ASP A 77 13.34 5.38 -6.83
C ASP A 77 14.12 4.15 -6.33
N LEU A 78 13.79 2.96 -6.85
CA LEU A 78 14.43 1.69 -6.47
C LEU A 78 15.54 1.24 -7.44
N PHE A 79 15.75 1.93 -8.56
CA PHE A 79 16.70 1.53 -9.60
C PHE A 79 17.48 2.69 -10.19
#